data_AF-A0A543Q6F0-F1
#
_entry.id   AF-A0A543Q6F0-F1
#
_cell.length_a   1.000
_cell.length_b   1.000
_cell.length_c   1.000
_cell.angle_alpha   90.00
_cell.angle_beta   90.00
_cell.angle_gamma   90.00
#
_symmetry.space_group_name_H-M   'P 1'
#
loop_
_entity.id
_entity.type
_entity.pdbx_description
1 polymer ?
#
loop_
_entity_poly.entity_id
_entity_poly.type
_entity_poly.pdbx_seq_one_letter_code
_entity_poly.pdbx_strand_id
1 'polypeptide(L)'
;MYRSYVFKAWAEPESAPMLIEQGHRLMRTYAQALEIVDLNAARQYVYQNLDDLWYASRQMASIWIKGQNARKLMKRKARPEDEDPEVAEAMGYDAVLGGVVNASELSWEKFIEHGEKYRVYCRTIRAGDRPLLELTTPVWTDKSKERVRIRFLMHRPIPKDAMIHRFFIIMRPKKRGGRVIGYAFYLSFMIKIEKADLRRPKRMGTLQPAWKVESDGSILVLGLEIEYMDGTTAHHEYHLPPGTIQKARKAQHLSITGQDNVEYRHYDRWRQDQYRKIATDVCKRTDALKMKTYKSGESIPGTVARHRPFVSVAKLIAAISERAAKEGVSMMR
;
A
#
# COMPACT_ATOMS: atom_id res chain seq x y z
N MET A 1 -6.04 12.87 14.82
CA MET A 1 -6.22 11.69 13.94
C MET A 1 -4.87 11.18 13.50
N TYR A 2 -4.66 9.86 13.46
CA TYR A 2 -3.41 9.29 12.92
C TYR A 2 -3.55 8.99 11.42
N ARG A 3 -2.52 9.27 10.62
CA ARG A 3 -2.41 8.88 9.21
C ARG A 3 -1.08 8.19 8.95
N SER A 4 -1.09 7.24 8.02
CA SER A 4 0.12 6.59 7.55
C SER A 4 0.50 7.10 6.16
N TYR A 5 1.73 7.55 6.01
CA TYR A 5 2.36 7.86 4.73
C TYR A 5 3.31 6.72 4.41
N VAL A 6 3.38 6.30 3.15
CA VAL A 6 4.26 5.21 2.71
C VAL A 6 5.02 5.69 1.49
N PHE A 7 6.35 5.64 1.57
CA PHE A 7 7.25 6.09 0.53
C PHE A 7 8.07 4.93 0.01
N LYS A 8 8.33 4.90 -1.30
CA LYS A 8 9.29 3.95 -1.85
C LYS A 8 10.68 4.29 -1.32
N ALA A 9 11.40 3.28 -0.86
CA ALA A 9 12.70 3.43 -0.24
C ALA A 9 13.76 2.49 -0.84
N TRP A 10 15.02 2.82 -0.60
CA TRP A 10 16.20 2.07 -0.98
C TRP A 10 17.18 2.08 0.19
N ALA A 11 17.60 0.89 0.61
CA ALA A 11 18.77 0.77 1.46
C ALA A 11 20.04 0.89 0.60
N GLU A 12 21.14 1.34 1.21
CA GLU A 12 22.45 1.25 0.57
C GLU A 12 22.77 -0.21 0.20
N PRO A 13 23.43 -0.48 -0.95
CA PRO A 13 23.71 -1.84 -1.41
C PRO A 13 24.41 -2.71 -0.36
N GLU A 14 25.32 -2.13 0.41
CA GLU A 14 26.08 -2.80 1.47
C GLU A 14 25.20 -3.16 2.69
N SER A 15 24.20 -2.33 3.00
CA SER A 15 23.29 -2.53 4.13
C SER A 15 22.09 -3.43 3.79
N ALA A 16 21.72 -3.53 2.50
CA ALA A 16 20.53 -4.24 2.06
C ALA A 16 20.49 -5.73 2.44
N PRO A 17 21.59 -6.52 2.30
CA PRO A 17 21.61 -7.92 2.71
C PRO A 17 21.33 -8.10 4.21
N MET A 18 21.98 -7.29 5.05
CA MET A 18 21.77 -7.31 6.50
C MET A 18 20.33 -6.97 6.87
N LEU A 19 19.75 -5.94 6.25
CA LEU A 19 18.34 -5.58 6.49
C LEU A 19 17.37 -6.68 6.08
N ILE A 20 17.66 -7.38 4.98
CA ILE A 20 16.87 -8.54 4.52
C ILE A 20 16.94 -9.65 5.55
N GLU A 21 18.15 -10.02 5.98
CA GLU A 21 18.39 -11.05 6.98
C GLU A 21 17.67 -10.76 8.30
N GLN A 22 17.80 -9.53 8.82
CA GLN A 22 17.12 -9.14 10.05
C GLN A 22 15.59 -9.09 9.88
N GLY A 23 15.11 -8.67 8.70
CA GLY A 23 13.69 -8.77 8.35
C GLY A 23 13.17 -10.20 8.38
N HIS A 24 13.94 -11.16 7.87
CA HIS A 24 13.62 -12.59 7.96
C HIS A 24 13.69 -13.15 9.37
N ARG A 25 14.69 -12.76 10.15
CA ARG A 25 14.82 -13.15 11.56
C ARG A 25 13.60 -12.70 12.35
N LEU A 26 13.21 -11.43 12.18
CA LEU A 26 11.98 -10.88 12.77
C LEU A 26 10.75 -11.72 12.40
N MET A 27 10.52 -11.96 11.10
CA MET A 27 9.37 -12.75 10.65
C MET A 27 9.35 -14.16 11.26
N ARG A 28 10.49 -14.85 11.30
CA ARG A 28 10.60 -16.20 11.87
C ARG A 28 10.33 -16.21 13.37
N THR A 29 10.98 -15.32 14.13
CA THR A 29 10.73 -15.20 15.58
C THR A 29 9.27 -14.86 15.87
N TYR A 30 8.61 -14.07 15.01
CA TYR A 30 7.19 -13.78 15.16
C TYR A 30 6.29 -14.94 14.80
N ALA A 31 6.60 -15.71 13.76
CA ALA A 31 5.85 -16.92 13.44
C ALA A 31 5.87 -17.91 14.61
N GLN A 32 7.04 -18.08 15.24
CA GLN A 32 7.22 -18.91 16.45
C GLN A 32 6.46 -18.33 17.65
N ALA A 33 6.54 -17.01 17.89
CA ALA A 33 5.80 -16.38 18.98
C ALA A 33 4.27 -16.50 18.84
N LEU A 34 3.74 -16.65 17.62
CA LEU A 34 2.31 -16.86 17.36
C LEU A 34 1.84 -18.29 17.69
N GLU A 35 2.74 -19.22 17.97
CA GLU A 35 2.40 -20.56 18.46
C GLU A 35 2.19 -20.57 19.98
N ILE A 36 2.68 -19.55 20.68
CA ILE A 36 2.54 -19.38 22.12
C ILE A 36 1.14 -18.79 22.43
N VAL A 37 0.34 -19.56 23.18
CA VAL A 37 -1.04 -19.22 23.52
C VAL A 37 -1.12 -18.00 24.45
N ASP A 38 -0.25 -17.93 25.45
CA ASP A 38 -0.20 -16.80 26.38
C ASP A 38 0.48 -15.58 25.74
N LEU A 39 -0.23 -14.45 25.73
CA LEU A 39 0.24 -13.22 25.08
C LEU A 39 1.47 -12.63 25.76
N ASN A 40 1.59 -12.76 27.08
CA ASN A 40 2.73 -12.20 27.81
C ASN A 40 3.99 -13.04 27.59
N ALA A 41 3.87 -14.36 27.58
CA ALA A 41 4.92 -15.29 27.22
C ALA A 41 5.36 -15.09 25.75
N ALA A 42 4.42 -14.93 24.82
CA ALA A 42 4.73 -14.62 23.41
C ALA A 42 5.51 -13.31 23.26
N ARG A 43 5.17 -12.29 24.05
CA ARG A 43 5.90 -11.02 24.09
C ARG A 43 7.30 -11.19 24.66
N GLN A 44 7.45 -11.88 25.78
CA GLN A 44 8.75 -12.14 26.41
C GLN A 44 9.67 -12.90 25.45
N TYR A 45 9.15 -13.91 24.74
CA TYR A 45 9.88 -14.65 23.72
C TYR A 45 10.48 -13.72 22.66
N VAL A 46 9.70 -12.80 22.12
CA VAL A 46 10.17 -11.78 21.16
C VAL A 46 11.25 -10.88 21.77
N TYR A 47 11.04 -10.39 23.00
CA TYR A 47 11.97 -9.48 23.65
C TYR A 47 13.32 -10.12 23.94
N GLN A 48 13.34 -11.42 24.24
CA GLN A 48 14.55 -12.21 24.49
C GLN A 48 15.28 -12.58 23.20
N ASN A 49 14.57 -13.08 22.18
CA ASN A 49 15.20 -13.59 20.96
C ASN A 49 15.69 -12.50 19.98
N LEU A 50 15.33 -11.25 20.23
CA LEU A 50 15.64 -10.08 19.39
C LEU A 50 16.19 -8.92 20.23
N ASP A 51 16.76 -9.21 21.40
CA ASP A 51 17.25 -8.22 22.36
C ASP A 51 18.35 -7.31 21.79
N ASP A 52 19.17 -7.88 20.92
CA ASP A 52 20.21 -7.24 20.12
C ASP A 52 19.66 -6.26 19.08
N LEU A 53 18.42 -6.44 18.63
CA LEU A 53 17.74 -5.50 17.74
C LEU A 53 17.17 -4.31 18.49
N TRP A 54 17.21 -3.17 17.82
CA TRP A 54 16.74 -1.90 18.35
C TRP A 54 15.31 -2.02 18.89
N TYR A 55 15.09 -1.53 20.11
CA TYR A 55 13.86 -1.71 20.88
C TYR A 55 12.56 -1.39 20.11
N ALA A 56 12.60 -0.37 19.26
CA ALA A 56 11.48 0.01 18.41
C ALA A 56 11.03 -1.10 17.44
N SER A 57 11.97 -1.91 16.95
CA SER A 57 11.68 -3.05 16.08
C SER A 57 10.98 -4.18 16.83
N ARG A 58 11.22 -4.32 18.14
CA ARG A 58 10.56 -5.30 19.02
C ARG A 58 9.15 -4.86 19.47
N GLN A 59 8.97 -3.59 19.80
CA GLN A 59 7.68 -3.07 20.28
C GLN A 59 6.53 -3.27 19.29
N MET A 60 6.79 -3.08 17.99
CA MET A 60 5.75 -3.19 16.96
C MET A 60 5.23 -4.60 16.77
N ALA A 61 6.06 -5.60 17.03
CA ALA A 61 5.63 -6.96 16.91
C ALA A 61 4.70 -7.42 18.02
N SER A 62 4.76 -6.80 19.20
CA SER A 62 3.74 -7.03 20.22
C SER A 62 2.33 -6.63 19.74
N ILE A 63 2.22 -5.62 18.86
CA ILE A 63 0.97 -5.17 18.24
C ILE A 63 0.59 -6.10 17.09
N TRP A 64 1.57 -6.51 16.29
CA TRP A 64 1.37 -7.43 15.16
C TRP A 64 0.94 -8.82 15.62
N ILE A 65 1.58 -9.34 16.69
CA ILE A 65 1.22 -10.58 17.38
C ILE A 65 -0.20 -10.49 17.91
N LYS A 66 -0.61 -9.40 18.56
CA LYS A 66 -2.01 -9.23 19.02
C LYS A 66 -3.01 -9.31 17.86
N GLY A 67 -2.71 -8.66 16.73
CA GLY A 67 -3.57 -8.67 15.54
C GLY A 67 -3.61 -10.03 14.81
N GLN A 68 -2.47 -10.72 14.70
CA GLN A 68 -2.38 -12.03 14.05
C GLN A 68 -2.85 -13.17 14.97
N ASN A 69 -2.59 -13.14 16.28
CA ASN A 69 -3.21 -14.07 17.24
C ASN A 69 -4.72 -13.89 17.26
N ALA A 70 -5.24 -12.66 17.22
CA ALA A 70 -6.69 -12.46 17.08
C ALA A 70 -7.25 -13.08 15.79
N ARG A 71 -6.51 -12.95 14.66
CA ARG A 71 -6.89 -13.59 13.39
C ARG A 71 -6.77 -15.11 13.43
N LYS A 72 -5.70 -15.67 14.02
CA LYS A 72 -5.51 -17.12 14.21
C LYS A 72 -6.58 -17.70 15.12
N LEU A 73 -6.90 -17.05 16.24
CA LEU A 73 -8.00 -17.44 17.13
C LEU A 73 -9.37 -17.38 16.43
N MET A 74 -9.62 -16.36 15.61
CA MET A 74 -10.85 -16.30 14.80
C MET A 74 -10.88 -17.37 13.70
N LYS A 75 -9.74 -17.71 13.09
CA LYS A 75 -9.64 -18.78 12.08
C LYS A 75 -9.75 -20.19 12.67
N ARG A 76 -9.15 -20.44 13.85
CA ARG A 76 -9.26 -21.71 14.59
C ARG A 76 -10.70 -21.97 15.06
N LYS A 77 -11.51 -20.92 15.28
CA LYS A 77 -12.96 -21.06 15.47
C LYS A 77 -13.73 -21.40 14.18
N ALA A 78 -13.10 -21.34 13.00
CA ALA A 78 -13.76 -21.45 11.71
C ALA A 78 -13.33 -22.63 10.82
N ARG A 79 -12.26 -23.40 11.13
CA ARG A 79 -11.99 -24.77 10.63
C ARG A 79 -10.63 -25.32 11.15
N PRO A 80 -10.45 -26.64 11.31
CA PRO A 80 -9.23 -27.24 11.91
C PRO A 80 -8.10 -27.62 10.94
N GLU A 81 -8.26 -27.51 9.62
CA GLU A 81 -7.48 -28.36 8.68
C GLU A 81 -6.46 -27.65 7.77
N ASP A 82 -6.20 -26.35 7.93
CA ASP A 82 -5.23 -25.62 7.07
C ASP A 82 -4.15 -24.91 7.90
N GLU A 83 -3.24 -25.66 8.53
CA GLU A 83 -2.01 -25.10 9.12
C GLU A 83 -0.78 -25.87 8.59
N ASP A 84 -0.48 -25.72 7.29
CA ASP A 84 0.79 -26.12 6.70
C ASP A 84 1.85 -25.00 6.94
N PRO A 85 2.97 -25.28 7.65
CA PRO A 85 4.06 -24.34 7.87
C PRO A 85 4.65 -23.75 6.58
N GLU A 86 4.62 -24.48 5.46
CA GLU A 86 5.13 -24.00 4.17
C GLU A 86 4.28 -22.84 3.60
N VAL A 87 2.99 -22.78 3.97
CA VAL A 87 2.10 -21.68 3.56
C VAL A 87 2.51 -20.37 4.22
N ALA A 88 3.10 -20.38 5.42
CA ALA A 88 3.63 -19.17 6.04
C ALA A 88 4.87 -18.62 5.31
N GLU A 89 5.69 -19.50 4.74
CA GLU A 89 6.82 -19.15 3.88
C GLU A 89 6.34 -18.65 2.49
N ALA A 90 5.28 -19.27 1.95
CA ALA A 90 4.63 -18.85 0.71
C ALA A 90 3.80 -17.55 0.85
N MET A 91 3.29 -17.24 2.04
CA MET A 91 2.41 -16.09 2.31
C MET A 91 3.12 -14.74 2.37
N GLY A 92 4.36 -14.61 1.87
CA GLY A 92 4.93 -13.31 1.46
C GLY A 92 4.62 -12.14 2.41
N TYR A 93 4.85 -12.37 3.70
CA TYR A 93 4.59 -11.36 4.71
C TYR A 93 5.55 -10.18 4.51
N ASP A 94 5.04 -8.97 4.73
CA ASP A 94 5.90 -7.79 4.82
C ASP A 94 6.69 -7.89 6.14
N ALA A 95 8.03 -7.86 6.08
CA ALA A 95 8.85 -7.70 7.26
C ALA A 95 8.89 -6.21 7.63
N VAL A 96 8.58 -5.89 8.89
CA VAL A 96 8.55 -4.51 9.38
C VAL A 96 9.67 -4.31 10.38
N LEU A 97 10.74 -3.64 9.94
CA LEU A 97 11.79 -3.10 10.79
C LEU A 97 11.32 -1.73 11.32
N GLY A 98 10.97 -1.67 12.59
CA GLY A 98 10.32 -0.51 13.19
C GLY A 98 11.30 0.49 13.81
N GLY A 99 11.00 1.78 13.70
CA GLY A 99 11.66 2.85 14.43
C GLY A 99 10.67 3.76 15.17
N VAL A 100 10.91 3.97 16.46
CA VAL A 100 10.10 4.87 17.29
C VAL A 100 10.89 6.15 17.43
N VAL A 101 10.28 7.28 17.04
CA VAL A 101 10.97 8.58 17.12
C VAL A 101 10.90 9.14 18.53
N ASN A 102 9.81 8.96 19.28
CA ASN A 102 9.72 9.30 20.71
C ASN A 102 8.33 8.91 21.26
N ALA A 103 8.17 8.91 22.59
CA ALA A 103 6.85 8.90 23.26
C ALA A 103 6.14 10.26 23.20
N SER A 104 6.89 11.35 23.04
CA SER A 104 6.38 12.71 22.83
C SER A 104 6.42 13.07 21.35
N GLU A 105 5.25 13.24 20.75
CA GLU A 105 5.02 13.67 19.36
C GLU A 105 5.98 14.78 18.90
N LEU A 106 6.57 14.67 17.70
CA LEU A 106 7.59 15.61 17.17
C LEU A 106 7.16 16.24 15.85
N SER A 107 7.36 17.55 15.68
CA SER A 107 7.13 18.21 14.39
C SER A 107 8.14 17.74 13.34
N TRP A 108 7.77 17.81 12.05
CA TRP A 108 8.63 17.41 10.93
C TRP A 108 9.96 18.18 10.90
N GLU A 109 9.93 19.47 11.21
CA GLU A 109 11.12 20.33 11.26
C GLU A 109 12.07 19.90 12.40
N LYS A 110 11.54 19.61 13.59
CA LYS A 110 12.34 19.10 14.72
C LYS A 110 12.89 17.69 14.47
N PHE A 111 12.21 16.87 13.67
CA PHE A 111 12.71 15.57 13.23
C PHE A 111 13.93 15.67 12.30
N ILE A 112 14.10 16.81 11.64
CA ILE A 112 15.26 17.10 10.78
C ILE A 112 16.41 17.75 11.58
N GLU A 113 16.13 18.45 12.69
CA GLU A 113 17.10 19.31 13.41
C GLU A 113 17.75 18.76 14.71
N HIS A 114 17.16 17.79 15.43
CA HIS A 114 17.73 17.22 16.69
C HIS A 114 17.52 15.70 16.78
N GLY A 115 18.25 14.84 17.54
CA GLY A 115 19.27 14.94 18.60
C GLY A 115 19.52 13.54 19.24
N GLU A 116 20.67 13.33 19.89
CA GLU A 116 21.31 12.04 20.29
C GLU A 116 20.47 10.95 20.99
N LYS A 117 19.29 11.27 21.53
CA LYS A 117 18.48 10.35 22.35
C LYS A 117 17.97 9.13 21.57
N TYR A 118 17.63 9.30 20.30
CA TYR A 118 17.11 8.21 19.43
C TYR A 118 17.97 7.96 18.20
N ARG A 119 18.97 8.83 17.93
CA ARG A 119 19.99 8.65 16.87
C ARG A 119 19.43 8.46 15.46
N VAL A 120 18.22 8.97 15.21
CA VAL A 120 17.58 8.99 13.89
C VAL A 120 17.78 10.37 13.29
N TYR A 121 18.20 10.43 12.02
CA TYR A 121 18.45 11.67 11.31
C TYR A 121 17.81 11.61 9.94
N CYS A 122 17.02 12.61 9.57
CA CYS A 122 16.46 12.73 8.22
C CYS A 122 17.05 13.96 7.55
N ARG A 123 17.68 13.79 6.39
CA ARG A 123 18.21 14.92 5.61
C ARG A 123 17.68 14.92 4.20
N THR A 124 17.48 16.12 3.64
CA THR A 124 17.13 16.29 2.23
C THR A 124 18.41 16.18 1.39
N ILE A 125 18.46 15.19 0.49
CA ILE A 125 19.56 15.00 -0.46
C ILE A 125 19.32 15.82 -1.73
N ARG A 126 18.07 15.88 -2.18
CA ARG A 126 17.67 16.66 -3.37
C ARG A 126 16.30 17.26 -3.17
N ALA A 127 16.19 18.59 -3.32
CA ALA A 127 14.93 19.32 -3.29
C ALA A 127 14.15 19.20 -4.62
N GLY A 128 12.90 19.65 -4.64
CA GLY A 128 12.01 19.65 -5.80
C GLY A 128 10.62 19.10 -5.45
N ASP A 129 9.75 18.94 -6.46
CA ASP A 129 8.37 18.46 -6.29
C ASP A 129 8.27 17.07 -5.65
N ARG A 130 9.32 16.27 -5.80
CA ARG A 130 9.45 14.94 -5.19
C ARG A 130 10.85 14.82 -4.58
N PRO A 131 11.07 15.39 -3.38
CA PRO A 131 12.39 15.45 -2.82
C PRO A 131 12.89 14.05 -2.47
N LEU A 132 14.20 13.86 -2.65
CA LEU A 132 14.91 12.68 -2.20
C LEU A 132 15.44 12.95 -0.80
N LEU A 133 15.01 12.14 0.16
CA LEU A 133 15.45 12.23 1.55
C LEU A 133 16.24 10.98 1.93
N GLU A 134 17.08 11.12 2.94
CA GLU A 134 17.85 10.04 3.53
C GLU A 134 17.58 9.98 5.04
N LEU A 135 17.09 8.82 5.49
CA LEU A 135 16.90 8.49 6.88
C LEU A 135 18.08 7.64 7.36
N THR A 136 18.83 8.13 8.34
CA THR A 136 19.82 7.36 9.08
C THR A 136 19.20 6.86 10.37
N THR A 137 19.24 5.56 10.63
CA THR A 137 18.60 4.95 11.82
C THR A 137 19.41 3.78 12.35
N PRO A 138 19.40 3.49 13.67
CA PRO A 138 19.92 2.24 14.19
C PRO A 138 19.04 1.05 13.76
N VAL A 139 19.69 -0.11 13.59
CA VAL A 139 19.03 -1.44 13.52
C VAL A 139 19.25 -2.20 14.84
N TRP A 140 20.38 -1.94 15.50
CA TRP A 140 20.82 -2.65 16.69
C TRP A 140 20.62 -1.82 17.95
N THR A 141 20.47 -2.50 19.09
CA THR A 141 20.51 -1.87 20.42
C THR A 141 21.92 -1.38 20.75
N ASP A 142 22.94 -2.11 20.28
CA ASP A 142 24.34 -1.75 20.45
C ASP A 142 24.68 -0.43 19.73
N LYS A 143 25.23 0.50 20.50
CA LYS A 143 25.58 1.85 20.09
C LYS A 143 26.84 1.93 19.23
N SER A 144 27.67 0.88 19.23
CA SER A 144 28.92 0.79 18.49
C SER A 144 28.72 0.37 17.03
N LYS A 145 27.60 -0.31 16.72
CA LYS A 145 27.30 -0.80 15.38
C LYS A 145 26.92 0.34 14.43
N GLU A 146 27.29 0.19 13.17
CA GLU A 146 27.01 1.17 12.13
C GLU A 146 25.49 1.34 11.93
N ARG A 147 25.09 2.58 11.61
CA ARG A 147 23.70 2.93 11.34
C ARG A 147 23.38 2.68 9.88
N VAL A 148 22.15 2.29 9.60
CA VAL A 148 21.71 2.12 8.22
C VAL A 148 21.21 3.44 7.65
N ARG A 149 21.55 3.68 6.39
CA ARG A 149 21.04 4.79 5.59
C ARG A 149 19.99 4.26 4.62
N ILE A 150 18.80 4.85 4.70
CA ILE A 150 17.65 4.53 3.86
C ILE A 150 17.25 5.77 3.10
N ARG A 151 17.41 5.75 1.78
CA ARG A 151 16.91 6.81 0.91
C ARG A 151 15.47 6.57 0.55
N PHE A 152 14.67 7.62 0.47
CA PHE A 152 13.27 7.51 0.06
C PHE A 152 12.83 8.74 -0.72
N LEU A 153 11.93 8.51 -1.66
CA LEU A 153 11.42 9.56 -2.53
C LEU A 153 10.08 10.02 -1.98
N MET A 154 10.02 11.25 -1.48
CA MET A 154 8.80 11.80 -0.89
C MET A 154 7.89 12.31 -2.00
N HIS A 155 7.16 11.40 -2.64
CA HIS A 155 6.21 11.74 -3.71
C HIS A 155 4.94 12.46 -3.20
N ARG A 156 4.76 12.54 -1.88
CA ARG A 156 3.70 13.30 -1.21
C ARG A 156 4.27 13.99 0.04
N PRO A 157 4.17 15.32 0.16
CA PRO A 157 4.68 16.01 1.34
C PRO A 157 3.86 15.65 2.59
N ILE A 158 4.56 15.43 3.71
CA ILE A 158 3.95 15.40 5.03
C ILE A 158 3.56 16.84 5.40
N PRO A 159 2.34 17.10 5.92
CA PRO A 159 1.95 18.44 6.35
C PRO A 159 2.93 18.98 7.39
N LYS A 160 3.34 20.24 7.27
CA LYS A 160 4.31 20.87 8.19
C LYS A 160 3.86 20.79 9.66
N ASP A 161 2.56 20.96 9.90
CA ASP A 161 1.93 20.93 11.22
C ASP A 161 1.65 19.50 11.73
N ALA A 162 2.04 18.45 11.00
CA ALA A 162 1.83 17.09 11.45
C ALA A 162 2.97 16.65 12.37
N MET A 163 2.60 15.88 13.40
CA MET A 163 3.55 15.35 14.36
C MET A 163 3.90 13.91 13.99
N ILE A 164 5.18 13.60 13.79
CA ILE A 164 5.63 12.23 13.57
C ILE A 164 5.47 11.46 14.87
N HIS A 165 4.73 10.36 14.80
CA HIS A 165 4.53 9.42 15.89
C HIS A 165 5.50 8.23 15.77
N ARG A 166 5.60 7.62 14.59
CA ARG A 166 6.46 6.45 14.32
C ARG A 166 6.96 6.44 12.88
N PHE A 167 8.05 5.74 12.61
CA PHE A 167 8.38 5.31 11.25
C PHE A 167 8.67 3.81 11.17
N PHE A 168 8.58 3.27 9.96
CA PHE A 168 8.75 1.85 9.69
C PHE A 168 9.52 1.67 8.39
N ILE A 169 10.60 0.91 8.44
CA ILE A 169 11.23 0.34 7.26
C ILE A 169 10.49 -0.96 6.96
N ILE A 170 9.70 -0.97 5.90
CA ILE A 170 8.90 -2.11 5.48
C ILE A 170 9.64 -2.78 4.32
N MET A 171 10.04 -4.02 4.53
CA MET A 171 10.56 -4.90 3.49
C MET A 171 9.43 -5.78 2.95
N ARG A 172 9.19 -5.71 1.64
CA ARG A 172 8.18 -6.50 0.94
C ARG A 172 8.82 -7.41 -0.10
N PRO A 173 8.47 -8.70 -0.18
CA PRO A 173 8.95 -9.57 -1.24
C PRO A 173 8.38 -9.14 -2.59
N LYS A 174 9.24 -9.12 -3.62
CA LYS A 174 8.86 -9.00 -5.02
C LYS A 174 8.60 -10.41 -5.56
N LYS A 175 7.38 -10.66 -6.04
CA LYS A 175 7.00 -11.96 -6.59
C LYS A 175 6.83 -11.90 -8.11
N ARG A 176 7.30 -12.94 -8.81
CA ARG A 176 7.04 -13.17 -10.24
C ARG A 176 6.73 -14.65 -10.43
N GLY A 177 5.54 -14.95 -10.96
CA GLY A 177 5.09 -16.33 -11.15
C GLY A 177 5.05 -17.15 -9.86
N GLY A 178 4.64 -16.54 -8.74
CA GLY A 178 4.60 -17.19 -7.42
C GLY A 178 5.94 -17.24 -6.67
N ARG A 179 7.08 -17.08 -7.36
CA ARG A 179 8.42 -17.11 -6.76
C ARG A 179 8.89 -15.73 -6.31
N VAL A 180 9.61 -15.67 -5.18
CA VAL A 180 10.25 -14.45 -4.69
C VAL A 180 11.52 -14.21 -5.52
N ILE A 181 11.60 -13.05 -6.16
CA ILE A 181 12.73 -12.64 -7.03
C ILE A 181 13.59 -11.54 -6.42
N GLY A 182 13.30 -11.14 -5.17
CA GLY A 182 14.01 -10.11 -4.44
C GLY A 182 13.08 -9.32 -3.52
N TYR A 183 13.56 -8.20 -2.98
CA TYR A 183 12.82 -7.39 -2.01
C TYR A 183 12.68 -5.93 -2.47
N ALA A 184 11.63 -5.28 -1.98
CA ALA A 184 11.40 -3.85 -2.09
C ALA A 184 11.37 -3.26 -0.68
N PHE A 185 11.98 -2.10 -0.50
CA PHE A 185 11.88 -1.35 0.76
C PHE A 185 10.90 -0.19 0.61
N TYR A 186 10.18 0.07 1.69
CA TYR A 186 9.32 1.23 1.85
C TYR A 186 9.60 1.87 3.19
N LEU A 187 9.49 3.18 3.26
CA LEU A 187 9.53 3.92 4.52
C LEU A 187 8.13 4.44 4.80
N SER A 188 7.54 3.97 5.90
CA SER A 188 6.22 4.44 6.34
C SER A 188 6.34 5.34 7.55
N PHE A 189 5.61 6.45 7.57
CA PHE A 189 5.49 7.35 8.72
C PHE A 189 4.06 7.33 9.23
N MET A 190 3.88 7.07 10.52
CA MET A 190 2.63 7.35 11.21
C MET A 190 2.72 8.75 11.78
N ILE A 191 1.81 9.62 11.35
CA ILE A 191 1.75 11.01 11.81
C ILE A 191 0.44 11.28 12.53
N LYS A 192 0.49 12.09 13.58
CA LYS A 192 -0.68 12.66 14.24
C LYS A 192 -0.97 14.02 13.62
N ILE A 193 -2.22 14.19 13.19
CA ILE A 193 -2.76 15.45 12.69
C ILE A 193 -3.75 15.95 13.74
N GLU A 194 -3.39 17.03 14.42
CA GLU A 194 -4.23 17.65 15.45
C GLU A 194 -5.26 18.59 14.85
N LYS A 195 -4.87 19.49 13.92
CA LYS A 195 -5.78 20.44 13.25
C LYS A 195 -6.89 19.72 12.48
N ALA A 196 -8.14 20.08 12.73
CA ALA A 196 -9.32 19.44 12.15
C ALA A 196 -9.36 19.57 10.62
N ASP A 197 -8.93 20.71 10.08
CA ASP A 197 -9.00 21.02 8.64
C ASP A 197 -8.00 20.18 7.82
N LEU A 198 -6.88 19.78 8.43
CA LEU A 198 -5.89 18.89 7.84
C LEU A 198 -6.30 17.41 7.92
N ARG A 199 -7.38 17.08 8.66
CA ARG A 199 -7.94 15.72 8.72
C ARG A 199 -8.77 15.36 7.50
N ARG A 200 -9.07 16.31 6.62
CA ARG A 200 -9.72 16.06 5.32
C ARG A 200 -8.66 15.94 4.21
N PRO A 201 -8.80 15.01 3.26
CA PRO A 201 -7.96 15.01 2.06
C PRO A 201 -8.20 16.30 1.28
N LYS A 202 -7.15 16.90 0.68
CA LYS A 202 -7.33 18.17 -0.04
C LYS A 202 -8.13 18.00 -1.32
N ARG A 203 -8.05 16.81 -1.92
CA ARG A 203 -8.75 16.39 -3.13
C ARG A 203 -9.39 15.03 -2.89
N MET A 204 -10.70 15.01 -2.63
CA MET A 204 -11.46 13.77 -2.44
C MET A 204 -12.04 13.32 -3.78
N GLY A 205 -11.60 12.16 -4.28
CA GLY A 205 -12.17 11.57 -5.49
C GLY A 205 -13.32 10.62 -5.19
N THR A 206 -14.44 10.80 -5.86
CA THR A 206 -15.56 9.85 -5.91
C THR A 206 -15.54 9.11 -7.23
N LEU A 207 -15.27 7.80 -7.18
CA LEU A 207 -15.26 6.92 -8.33
C LEU A 207 -16.69 6.47 -8.66
N GLN A 208 -17.12 6.69 -9.89
CA GLN A 208 -18.43 6.32 -10.41
C GLN A 208 -18.25 5.37 -11.60
N PRO A 209 -18.23 4.04 -11.40
CA PRO A 209 -18.09 3.09 -12.49
C PRO A 209 -19.20 3.22 -13.52
N ALA A 210 -18.84 3.07 -14.80
CA ALA A 210 -19.78 3.17 -15.92
C ALA A 210 -19.48 2.10 -16.99
N TRP A 211 -20.45 1.89 -17.88
CA TRP A 211 -20.31 1.09 -19.11
C TRP A 211 -21.25 1.62 -20.20
N LYS A 212 -21.17 2.94 -20.41
CA LYS A 212 -21.97 3.68 -21.40
C LYS A 212 -21.17 3.78 -22.70
N VAL A 213 -21.83 3.57 -23.84
CA VAL A 213 -21.22 3.79 -25.16
C VAL A 213 -21.57 5.20 -25.60
N GLU A 214 -20.56 5.95 -25.98
CA GLU A 214 -20.73 7.31 -26.50
C GLU A 214 -20.96 7.30 -28.01
N SER A 215 -21.39 8.44 -28.55
CA SER A 215 -21.68 8.61 -29.98
C SER A 215 -20.47 8.37 -30.88
N ASP A 216 -19.26 8.61 -30.39
CA ASP A 216 -17.99 8.35 -31.08
C ASP A 216 -17.58 6.86 -31.06
N GLY A 217 -18.38 6.00 -30.41
CA GLY A 217 -18.13 4.57 -30.26
C GLY A 217 -17.15 4.21 -29.13
N SER A 218 -16.66 5.19 -28.36
CA SER A 218 -15.92 4.96 -27.12
C SER A 218 -16.84 4.42 -26.03
N ILE A 219 -16.26 3.80 -24.99
CA ILE A 219 -17.01 3.32 -23.82
C ILE A 219 -16.57 4.10 -22.59
N LEU A 220 -17.44 4.92 -22.00
CA LEU A 220 -17.24 5.51 -20.69
C LEU A 220 -17.18 4.38 -19.64
N VAL A 221 -16.03 4.26 -18.98
CA VAL A 221 -15.77 3.20 -17.99
C VAL A 221 -15.74 3.69 -16.55
N LEU A 222 -15.49 4.98 -16.34
CA LEU A 222 -15.38 5.59 -15.02
C LEU A 222 -15.59 7.10 -15.11
N GLY A 223 -16.49 7.62 -14.30
CA GLY A 223 -16.51 9.02 -13.89
C GLY A 223 -15.71 9.22 -12.60
N LEU A 224 -14.98 10.32 -12.51
CA LEU A 224 -14.30 10.78 -11.31
C LEU A 224 -14.77 12.19 -10.98
N GLU A 225 -15.36 12.34 -9.81
CA GLU A 225 -15.74 13.63 -9.24
C GLU A 225 -14.73 13.99 -8.14
N ILE A 226 -14.12 15.16 -8.21
CA ILE A 226 -13.10 15.63 -7.26
C ILE A 226 -13.63 16.83 -6.50
N GLU A 227 -13.85 16.65 -5.20
CA GLU A 227 -14.17 17.72 -4.28
C GLU A 227 -12.88 18.32 -3.70
N TYR A 228 -12.70 19.63 -3.88
CA TYR A 228 -11.58 20.40 -3.37
C TYR A 228 -11.94 21.07 -2.03
N MET A 229 -10.91 21.47 -1.26
CA MET A 229 -11.11 22.13 0.04
C MET A 229 -11.82 23.48 -0.03
N ASP A 230 -11.77 24.16 -1.18
CA ASP A 230 -12.48 25.42 -1.42
C ASP A 230 -13.96 25.22 -1.79
N GLY A 231 -14.44 23.98 -1.79
CA GLY A 231 -15.82 23.61 -2.12
C GLY A 231 -16.08 23.47 -3.62
N THR A 232 -15.07 23.66 -4.48
CA THR A 232 -15.23 23.42 -5.91
C THR A 232 -15.22 21.93 -6.24
N THR A 233 -15.92 21.57 -7.32
CA THR A 233 -16.01 20.20 -7.81
C THR A 233 -15.57 20.10 -9.27
N ALA A 234 -14.57 19.25 -9.54
CA ALA A 234 -14.17 18.92 -10.92
C ALA A 234 -14.69 17.54 -11.33
N HIS A 235 -15.09 17.41 -12.59
CA HIS A 235 -15.55 16.17 -13.18
C HIS A 235 -14.59 15.71 -14.27
N HIS A 236 -14.25 14.42 -14.25
CA HIS A 236 -13.40 13.78 -15.24
C HIS A 236 -14.01 12.47 -15.69
N GLU A 237 -13.98 12.23 -17.00
CA GLU A 237 -14.52 11.03 -17.61
C GLU A 237 -13.39 10.22 -18.27
N TYR A 238 -13.42 8.91 -18.07
CA TYR A 238 -12.43 7.99 -18.61
C TYR A 238 -13.07 6.99 -19.55
N HIS A 239 -12.52 6.91 -20.75
CA HIS A 239 -13.07 6.12 -21.84
C HIS A 239 -12.10 5.02 -22.27
N LEU A 240 -12.66 3.87 -22.65
CA LEU A 240 -12.00 2.96 -23.58
C LEU A 240 -12.26 3.45 -25.01
N PRO A 241 -11.26 3.41 -25.90
CA PRO A 241 -11.37 4.02 -27.22
C PRO A 241 -12.38 3.29 -28.12
N PRO A 242 -12.78 3.94 -29.24
CA PRO A 242 -13.63 3.31 -30.25
C PRO A 242 -13.08 1.95 -30.73
N GLY A 243 -13.99 1.05 -31.11
CA GLY A 243 -13.65 -0.33 -31.53
C GLY A 243 -13.43 -1.33 -30.38
N THR A 244 -13.55 -0.90 -29.12
CA THR A 244 -13.45 -1.79 -27.95
C THR A 244 -14.46 -2.94 -28.01
N ILE A 245 -15.71 -2.68 -28.38
CA ILE A 245 -16.75 -3.72 -28.47
C ILE A 245 -16.41 -4.76 -29.54
N GLN A 246 -15.93 -4.32 -30.71
CA GLN A 246 -15.54 -5.22 -31.79
C GLN A 246 -14.38 -6.12 -31.37
N LYS A 247 -13.33 -5.54 -30.76
CA LYS A 247 -12.19 -6.28 -30.21
C LYS A 247 -12.63 -7.29 -29.15
N ALA A 248 -13.53 -6.88 -28.26
CA ALA A 248 -14.02 -7.72 -27.19
C ALA A 248 -14.90 -8.87 -27.70
N ARG A 249 -15.76 -8.63 -28.69
CA ARG A 249 -16.61 -9.67 -29.31
C ARG A 249 -15.76 -10.72 -30.03
N LYS A 250 -14.77 -10.30 -30.82
CA LYS A 250 -13.83 -11.20 -31.48
C LYS A 250 -13.13 -12.11 -30.47
N ALA A 251 -12.61 -11.51 -29.39
CA ALA A 251 -11.96 -12.22 -28.29
C ALA A 251 -12.89 -13.15 -27.49
N GLN A 252 -14.13 -12.74 -27.20
CA GLN A 252 -15.07 -13.54 -26.41
C GLN A 252 -15.64 -14.73 -27.19
N HIS A 253 -15.90 -14.56 -28.50
CA HIS A 253 -16.37 -15.66 -29.33
C HIS A 253 -15.36 -16.81 -29.36
N LEU A 254 -14.07 -16.48 -29.52
CA LEU A 254 -12.97 -17.46 -29.50
C LEU A 254 -12.69 -18.07 -28.12
N SER A 255 -13.01 -17.35 -27.05
CA SER A 255 -12.91 -17.89 -25.68
C SER A 255 -13.99 -18.91 -25.34
N ILE A 256 -15.18 -18.78 -25.93
CA ILE A 256 -16.31 -19.69 -25.69
C ILE A 256 -16.12 -21.00 -26.46
N THR A 257 -15.39 -20.97 -27.58
CA THR A 257 -15.13 -22.15 -28.44
C THR A 257 -13.98 -23.05 -27.95
N GLY A 258 -13.34 -22.72 -26.83
CA GLY A 258 -12.30 -23.58 -26.21
C GLY A 258 -10.98 -23.69 -26.97
N GLN A 259 -10.78 -22.90 -28.03
CA GLN A 259 -9.51 -22.80 -28.74
C GLN A 259 -8.53 -21.91 -27.95
N ASP A 260 -7.24 -22.23 -28.00
CA ASP A 260 -6.17 -21.55 -27.23
C ASP A 260 -6.35 -20.02 -27.29
N ASN A 261 -6.58 -19.44 -26.11
CA ASN A 261 -7.30 -18.18 -25.94
C ASN A 261 -6.38 -16.95 -26.09
N VAL A 262 -5.51 -17.00 -27.10
CA VAL A 262 -4.46 -16.01 -27.39
C VAL A 262 -5.09 -14.64 -27.65
N GLU A 263 -6.14 -14.55 -28.47
CA GLU A 263 -6.82 -13.27 -28.76
C GLU A 263 -7.47 -12.64 -27.53
N TYR A 264 -8.10 -13.44 -26.66
CA TYR A 264 -8.63 -12.92 -25.39
C TYR A 264 -7.53 -12.45 -24.46
N ARG A 265 -6.42 -13.17 -24.35
CA ARG A 265 -5.24 -12.72 -23.57
C ARG A 265 -4.69 -11.41 -24.13
N HIS A 266 -4.64 -11.23 -25.45
CA HIS A 266 -4.22 -9.97 -26.07
C HIS A 266 -5.19 -8.82 -25.76
N TYR A 267 -6.50 -9.05 -25.91
CA TYR A 267 -7.51 -8.06 -25.54
C TYR A 267 -7.43 -7.68 -24.05
N ASP A 268 -7.30 -8.68 -23.17
CA ASP A 268 -7.23 -8.44 -21.73
C ASP A 268 -5.96 -7.66 -21.34
N ARG A 269 -4.80 -8.00 -21.91
CA ARG A 269 -3.55 -7.24 -21.71
C ARG A 269 -3.70 -5.79 -22.18
N TRP A 270 -4.23 -5.59 -23.38
CA TRP A 270 -4.46 -4.25 -23.92
C TRP A 270 -5.40 -3.43 -23.01
N ARG A 271 -6.50 -4.03 -22.54
CA ARG A 271 -7.43 -3.37 -21.61
C ARG A 271 -6.76 -3.03 -20.29
N GLN A 272 -5.97 -3.95 -19.74
CA GLN A 272 -5.20 -3.70 -18.51
C GLN A 272 -4.23 -2.53 -18.67
N ASP A 273 -3.60 -2.37 -19.83
CA ASP A 273 -2.72 -1.23 -20.09
C ASP A 273 -3.48 0.10 -20.14
N GLN A 274 -4.70 0.13 -20.70
CA GLN A 274 -5.57 1.31 -20.60
C GLN A 274 -5.94 1.59 -19.14
N TYR A 275 -6.27 0.57 -18.36
CA TYR A 275 -6.66 0.72 -16.95
C TYR A 275 -5.52 1.19 -16.07
N ARG A 276 -4.28 0.78 -16.35
CA ARG A 276 -3.09 1.31 -15.66
C ARG A 276 -2.86 2.80 -15.94
N LYS A 277 -3.14 3.26 -17.17
CA LYS A 277 -3.07 4.69 -17.53
C LYS A 277 -4.13 5.49 -16.78
N ILE A 278 -5.38 5.03 -16.79
CA ILE A 278 -6.49 5.64 -16.04
C ILE A 278 -6.15 5.69 -14.55
N ALA A 279 -5.73 4.57 -13.96
CA ALA A 279 -5.37 4.48 -12.55
C ALA A 279 -4.26 5.46 -12.15
N THR A 280 -3.27 5.66 -13.03
CA THR A 280 -2.18 6.62 -12.79
C THR A 280 -2.70 8.05 -12.79
N ASP A 281 -3.59 8.40 -13.71
CA ASP A 281 -4.17 9.76 -13.76
C ASP A 281 -5.09 10.03 -12.56
N VAL A 282 -5.98 9.08 -12.22
CA VAL A 282 -6.87 9.16 -11.05
C VAL A 282 -6.06 9.40 -9.76
N CYS A 283 -5.00 8.63 -9.53
CA CYS A 283 -4.20 8.74 -8.30
C CYS A 283 -3.34 10.01 -8.26
N LYS A 284 -2.95 10.57 -9.41
CA LYS A 284 -2.27 11.89 -9.46
C LYS A 284 -3.21 13.04 -9.07
N ARG A 285 -4.49 12.92 -9.42
CA ARG A 285 -5.49 13.97 -9.20
C ARG A 285 -6.07 13.97 -7.79
N THR A 286 -5.96 12.88 -7.05
CA THR A 286 -6.69 12.67 -5.79
C THR A 286 -5.77 12.34 -4.63
N ASP A 287 -6.17 12.71 -3.42
CA ASP A 287 -5.45 12.41 -2.19
C ASP A 287 -6.07 11.24 -1.42
N ALA A 288 -7.36 11.02 -1.65
CA ALA A 288 -8.14 9.88 -1.22
C ALA A 288 -9.25 9.59 -2.23
N LEU A 289 -9.67 8.33 -2.27
CA LEU A 289 -10.70 7.84 -3.17
C LEU A 289 -11.80 7.17 -2.35
N LYS A 290 -13.05 7.41 -2.71
CA LYS A 290 -14.21 6.61 -2.29
C LYS A 290 -14.93 6.10 -3.52
N MET A 291 -15.54 4.93 -3.43
CA MET A 291 -16.39 4.42 -4.50
C MET A 291 -17.83 4.80 -4.23
N LYS A 292 -18.56 5.25 -5.27
CA LYS A 292 -20.00 5.42 -5.19
C LYS A 292 -20.65 4.04 -5.07
N THR A 293 -21.32 3.81 -3.95
CA THR A 293 -22.07 2.57 -3.70
C THR A 293 -23.45 2.72 -4.33
N TYR A 294 -23.77 1.86 -5.28
CA TYR A 294 -25.12 1.71 -5.83
C TYR A 294 -25.85 0.62 -5.06
N LYS A 295 -27.11 0.86 -4.70
CA LYS A 295 -27.93 -0.17 -4.04
C LYS A 295 -28.27 -1.28 -5.04
N SER A 296 -28.52 -2.49 -4.53
CA SER A 296 -28.97 -3.60 -5.38
C SER A 296 -30.26 -3.20 -6.11
N GLY A 297 -30.26 -3.30 -7.45
CA GLY A 297 -31.40 -2.90 -8.30
C GLY A 297 -31.36 -1.46 -8.80
N GLU A 298 -30.43 -0.63 -8.32
CA GLU A 298 -30.25 0.74 -8.81
C GLU A 298 -29.55 0.71 -10.17
N SER A 299 -30.17 1.31 -11.20
CA SER A 299 -29.55 1.42 -12.51
C SER A 299 -28.45 2.49 -12.46
N ILE A 300 -27.26 2.16 -12.94
CA ILE A 300 -26.22 3.18 -13.11
C ILE A 300 -26.65 4.04 -14.33
N PRO A 301 -26.85 5.36 -14.15
CA PRO A 301 -27.40 6.21 -15.20
C PRO A 301 -26.63 6.09 -16.52
N GLY A 302 -27.37 5.95 -17.62
CA GLY A 302 -26.79 5.89 -18.98
C GLY A 302 -26.02 4.61 -19.32
N THR A 303 -25.93 3.63 -18.41
CA THR A 303 -25.21 2.39 -18.67
C THR A 303 -26.10 1.28 -19.25
N VAL A 304 -25.55 0.44 -20.12
CA VAL A 304 -26.29 -0.65 -20.78
C VAL A 304 -25.74 -2.00 -20.33
N ALA A 305 -26.53 -2.82 -19.61
CA ALA A 305 -26.08 -4.07 -18.98
C ALA A 305 -25.22 -4.98 -19.89
N ARG A 306 -25.57 -5.08 -21.17
CA ARG A 306 -24.85 -5.89 -22.18
C ARG A 306 -23.39 -5.46 -22.42
N HIS A 307 -23.00 -4.24 -22.05
CA HIS A 307 -21.63 -3.72 -22.23
C HIS A 307 -20.74 -3.94 -21.00
N ARG A 308 -21.33 -4.27 -19.84
CA ARG A 308 -20.62 -4.53 -18.59
C ARG A 308 -19.48 -5.57 -18.72
N PRO A 309 -19.64 -6.69 -19.46
CA PRO A 309 -18.57 -7.66 -19.64
C PRO A 309 -17.33 -7.11 -20.39
N PHE A 310 -17.55 -6.17 -21.32
CA PHE A 310 -16.47 -5.59 -22.12
C PHE A 310 -15.59 -4.66 -21.29
N VAL A 311 -16.20 -3.94 -20.35
CA VAL A 311 -15.50 -3.08 -19.39
C VAL A 311 -14.82 -3.95 -18.33
N SER A 312 -15.55 -4.81 -17.60
CA SER A 312 -15.00 -5.48 -16.40
C SER A 312 -14.49 -4.46 -15.37
N VAL A 313 -15.44 -3.69 -14.81
CA VAL A 313 -15.19 -2.68 -13.77
C VAL A 313 -14.31 -3.20 -12.63
N ALA A 314 -14.47 -4.46 -12.21
CA ALA A 314 -13.64 -5.07 -11.18
C ALA A 314 -12.14 -4.99 -11.49
N LYS A 315 -11.74 -5.19 -12.76
CA LYS A 315 -10.34 -5.08 -13.20
C LYS A 315 -9.85 -3.64 -13.15
N LEU A 316 -10.67 -2.66 -13.52
CA LEU A 316 -10.33 -1.23 -13.41
C LEU A 316 -10.15 -0.82 -11.95
N ILE A 317 -11.08 -1.19 -11.06
CA ILE A 317 -10.99 -0.90 -9.63
C ILE A 317 -9.78 -1.59 -9.00
N ALA A 318 -9.46 -2.81 -9.40
CA ALA A 318 -8.24 -3.50 -8.95
C ALA A 318 -6.97 -2.73 -9.37
N ALA A 319 -6.90 -2.24 -10.62
CA ALA A 319 -5.78 -1.43 -11.10
C ALA A 319 -5.66 -0.10 -10.33
N ILE A 320 -6.78 0.57 -10.04
CA ILE A 320 -6.81 1.79 -9.22
C ILE A 320 -6.35 1.48 -7.79
N SER A 321 -6.85 0.40 -7.19
CA SER A 321 -6.49 0.00 -5.83
C SER A 321 -5.00 -0.32 -5.70
N GLU A 322 -4.45 -1.05 -6.67
CA GLU A 322 -3.02 -1.36 -6.73
C GLU A 322 -2.18 -0.09 -6.88
N ARG A 323 -2.61 0.85 -7.74
CA ARG A 323 -1.91 2.12 -7.94
C ARG A 323 -2.00 3.02 -6.72
N ALA A 324 -3.19 3.14 -6.12
CA ALA A 324 -3.44 3.89 -4.90
C ALA A 324 -2.56 3.40 -3.76
N ALA A 325 -2.43 2.07 -3.59
CA ALA A 325 -1.53 1.48 -2.59
C ALA A 325 -0.06 1.83 -2.85
N LYS A 326 0.38 1.85 -4.11
CA LYS A 326 1.75 2.24 -4.49
C LYS A 326 2.02 3.74 -4.28
N GLU A 327 1.02 4.58 -4.49
CA GLU A 327 1.12 6.05 -4.36
C GLU A 327 0.71 6.58 -2.98
N GLY A 328 0.24 5.73 -2.07
CA GLY A 328 -0.23 6.15 -0.75
C GLY A 328 -1.52 6.96 -0.78
N VAL A 329 -2.37 6.74 -1.80
CA VAL A 329 -3.73 7.29 -1.87
C VAL A 329 -4.65 6.40 -1.04
N SER A 330 -5.39 7.01 -0.11
CA SER A 330 -6.28 6.26 0.78
C SER A 330 -7.57 5.87 0.07
N MET A 331 -7.85 4.57 -0.03
CA MET A 331 -9.14 4.06 -0.49
C MET A 331 -10.09 3.92 0.70
N MET A 332 -11.15 4.73 0.73
CA MET A 332 -12.24 4.65 1.69
C MET A 332 -13.27 3.65 1.17
N ARG A 333 -13.71 2.76 2.06
CA ARG A 333 -14.76 1.78 1.77
C ARG A 333 -16.14 2.39 1.91
#